data_AF-A0A8T6RWK7-F1
#
_entry.id   AF-A0A8T6RWK7-F1
#
_cell.length_a   1.000
_cell.length_b   1.000
_cell.length_c   1.000
_cell.angle_alpha   90.00
_cell.angle_beta   90.00
_cell.angle_gamma   90.00
#
_symmetry.space_group_name_H-M   'P 1'
#
loop_
_entity.id
_entity.type
_entity.pdbx_description
1 polymer ?
#
loop_
_entity_poly.entity_id
_entity_poly.type
_entity_poly.pdbx_seq_one_letter_code
_entity_poly.pdbx_strand_id
1 'polypeptide(L)'
;DDGVSSYTANRNPDGTKPLYIERAPSDYLDAMVLQRSEIEGGETLEVASASAAEQRDAALVYEALSAIIPENIVDQPQGSRGDIEQAAVWKDGVW
;
A
#
# COMPACT_ATOMS: atom_id res chain seq x y z
N ASP A 1 1.66 -5.59 25.00
CA ASP A 1 2.40 -5.66 23.74
C ASP A 1 1.37 -5.29 22.69
N ASP A 2 1.40 -4.03 22.29
CA ASP A 2 0.31 -3.41 21.56
C ASP A 2 0.72 -3.42 20.09
N GLY A 3 0.50 -4.57 19.44
CA GLY A 3 0.75 -4.71 18.01
C GLY A 3 0.01 -3.63 17.23
N VAL A 4 0.72 -2.91 16.37
CA VAL A 4 0.12 -1.88 15.51
C VAL A 4 -0.66 -2.57 14.39
N SER A 5 -1.81 -2.01 14.00
CA SER A 5 -2.57 -2.53 12.86
C SER A 5 -1.71 -2.41 11.60
N SER A 6 -1.64 -3.46 10.78
CA SER A 6 -0.90 -3.47 9.49
C SER A 6 -1.57 -2.63 8.41
N TYR A 7 -2.42 -1.68 8.79
CA TYR A 7 -3.22 -0.87 7.87
C TYR A 7 -3.33 0.55 8.39
N THR A 8 -3.11 1.51 7.50
CA THR A 8 -3.37 2.94 7.73
C THR A 8 -4.40 3.43 6.72
N ALA A 9 -5.27 4.36 7.10
CA ALA A 9 -6.26 4.92 6.19
C ALA A 9 -5.58 5.69 5.04
N ASN A 10 -5.93 5.37 3.80
CA ASN A 10 -5.58 6.12 2.60
C ASN A 10 -6.61 7.22 2.35
N ARG A 11 -6.77 8.15 3.29
CA ARG A 11 -7.81 9.17 3.20
C ARG A 11 -7.37 10.45 3.89
N ASN A 12 -7.63 11.58 3.25
CA ASN A 12 -7.34 12.89 3.82
C ASN A 12 -8.31 13.23 4.98
N PRO A 13 -8.00 14.25 5.82
CA PRO A 13 -8.77 14.54 7.04
C PRO A 13 -10.26 14.86 6.79
N ASP A 14 -10.61 15.40 5.62
CA ASP A 14 -11.99 15.72 5.25
C ASP A 14 -12.76 14.51 4.68
N GLY A 15 -12.06 13.41 4.41
CA GLY A 15 -12.64 12.18 3.95
C GLY A 15 -13.04 12.12 2.48
N THR A 16 -12.67 13.11 1.67
CA THR A 16 -13.14 13.29 0.29
C THR A 16 -12.18 12.76 -0.77
N LYS A 17 -10.91 12.56 -0.41
CA LYS A 17 -9.85 12.14 -1.35
C LYS A 17 -8.90 11.13 -0.70
N PRO A 18 -8.31 10.23 -1.52
CA PRO A 18 -7.20 9.42 -1.04
C PRO A 18 -5.96 10.28 -0.77
N LEU A 19 -5.03 9.76 0.03
CA LEU A 19 -3.73 10.40 0.24
C LEU A 19 -2.77 10.05 -0.90
N TYR A 20 -2.78 8.78 -1.33
CA TYR A 20 -1.89 8.23 -2.34
C TYR A 20 -2.69 7.44 -3.39
N ILE A 21 -2.22 7.45 -4.62
CA ILE A 21 -2.74 6.66 -5.74
C ILE A 21 -1.54 6.03 -6.43
N GLU A 22 -1.56 4.73 -6.72
CA GLU A 22 -0.48 4.12 -7.48
C GLU A 22 -0.45 4.66 -8.92
N ARG A 23 0.75 4.93 -9.46
CA ARG A 23 0.86 5.58 -10.78
C ARG A 23 0.61 4.62 -11.93
N ALA A 24 1.01 3.36 -11.79
CA ALA A 24 1.05 2.41 -12.89
C ALA A 24 0.87 0.96 -12.42
N PRO A 25 -0.26 0.63 -11.74
CA PRO A 25 -0.55 -0.75 -11.42
C PRO A 25 -0.60 -1.60 -12.68
N SER A 26 -0.01 -2.79 -12.59
CA SER A 26 0.18 -3.71 -13.70
C SER A 26 -1.10 -4.49 -14.04
N ASP A 27 -1.92 -4.80 -13.05
CA ASP A 27 -3.18 -5.50 -13.20
C ASP A 27 -4.22 -5.13 -12.11
N TYR A 28 -5.38 -5.76 -12.15
CA TYR A 28 -6.46 -5.52 -11.19
C TYR A 28 -6.06 -5.83 -9.75
N LEU A 29 -5.29 -6.89 -9.49
CA LEU A 29 -4.92 -7.25 -8.12
C LEU A 29 -3.91 -6.26 -7.55
N ASP A 30 -2.95 -5.86 -8.38
CA ASP A 30 -1.96 -4.84 -8.08
C ASP A 30 -2.66 -3.52 -7.70
N ALA A 31 -3.56 -3.04 -8.57
CA ALA A 31 -4.33 -1.82 -8.33
C ALA A 31 -5.14 -1.85 -7.02
N MET A 32 -5.61 -3.02 -6.59
CA MET A 32 -6.49 -3.18 -5.43
C MET A 32 -5.74 -3.29 -4.09
N VAL A 33 -4.40 -3.29 -4.10
CA VAL A 33 -3.57 -3.34 -2.90
C VAL A 33 -2.53 -2.23 -2.95
N LEU A 34 -2.62 -1.28 -2.01
CA LEU A 34 -1.61 -0.22 -1.88
C LEU A 34 -0.70 -0.51 -0.69
N GLN A 35 0.59 -0.64 -0.92
CA GLN A 35 1.58 -0.97 0.10
C GLN A 35 2.40 0.26 0.53
N ARG A 36 2.83 0.25 1.80
CA ARG A 36 3.77 1.24 2.36
C ARG A 36 5.05 1.31 1.55
N SER A 37 5.56 0.16 1.10
CA SER A 37 6.77 0.05 0.29
C SER A 37 6.68 0.74 -1.06
N GLU A 38 5.52 0.75 -1.71
CA GLU A 38 5.29 1.44 -2.99
C GLU A 38 5.33 2.96 -2.79
N ILE A 39 4.81 3.45 -1.65
CA ILE A 39 4.88 4.87 -1.28
C ILE A 39 6.34 5.28 -1.03
N GLU A 40 7.06 4.50 -0.22
CA GLU A 40 8.47 4.77 0.11
C GLU A 40 9.41 4.60 -1.09
N GLY A 41 9.06 3.70 -2.02
CA GLY A 41 9.73 3.52 -3.31
C GLY A 41 9.42 4.62 -4.33
N GLY A 42 8.47 5.52 -4.05
CA GLY A 42 8.10 6.60 -4.95
C GLY A 42 7.25 6.16 -6.15
N GLU A 43 6.64 4.98 -6.10
CA GLU A 43 5.79 4.41 -7.16
C GLU A 43 4.36 5.00 -7.14
N THR A 44 4.04 5.76 -6.09
CA THR A 44 2.73 6.38 -5.88
C THR A 44 2.73 7.89 -6.11
N LEU A 45 1.59 8.39 -6.56
CA LEU A 45 1.22 9.79 -6.63
C LEU A 45 0.67 10.25 -5.28
N GLU A 46 1.32 11.23 -4.64
CA GLU A 46 0.77 11.93 -3.49
C GLU A 46 -0.29 12.95 -3.96
N VAL A 47 -1.54 12.74 -3.57
CA VAL A 47 -2.69 13.50 -4.08
C VAL A 47 -2.64 14.98 -3.68
N ALA A 48 -2.06 15.30 -2.52
CA ALA A 48 -1.99 16.66 -2.00
C ALA A 48 -1.04 17.56 -2.81
N SER A 49 0.01 16.99 -3.40
CA SER A 49 1.02 17.71 -4.19
C SER A 49 0.81 17.59 -5.70
N ALA A 50 0.00 16.62 -6.15
CA ALA A 50 -0.30 16.37 -7.55
C ALA A 50 -1.26 17.39 -8.18
N SER A 51 -1.03 17.71 -9.45
CA SER A 51 -1.97 18.48 -10.26
C SER A 51 -3.27 17.70 -10.54
N ALA A 52 -4.35 18.42 -10.88
CA ALA A 52 -5.61 17.78 -11.25
C ALA A 52 -5.49 16.89 -12.49
N ALA A 53 -4.56 17.19 -13.41
CA ALA A 53 -4.30 16.36 -14.57
C ALA A 53 -3.68 15.02 -14.16
N GLU A 54 -2.65 15.04 -13.31
CA GLU A 54 -2.01 13.82 -12.80
C GLU A 54 -2.98 12.95 -11.99
N GLN A 55 -3.82 13.56 -11.15
CA GLN A 55 -4.85 12.83 -10.40
C GLN A 55 -5.86 12.15 -11.33
N ARG A 56 -6.29 12.84 -12.39
CA ARG A 56 -7.21 12.27 -13.38
C ARG A 56 -6.55 11.15 -14.17
N ASP A 57 -5.31 11.35 -14.62
CA ASP A 57 -4.61 10.37 -15.44
C ASP A 57 -4.36 9.07 -14.64
N ALA A 58 -4.01 9.18 -13.35
CA ALA A 58 -3.94 8.02 -12.45
C ALA A 58 -5.30 7.33 -12.28
N ALA A 59 -6.40 8.08 -12.12
CA ALA A 59 -7.74 7.49 -12.00
C ALA A 59 -8.19 6.74 -13.27
N LEU A 60 -7.78 7.20 -14.46
CA LEU A 60 -8.07 6.53 -15.73
C LEU A 60 -7.37 5.16 -15.85
N VAL A 61 -6.19 4.98 -15.23
CA VAL A 61 -5.52 3.67 -15.18
C VAL A 61 -6.35 2.67 -14.38
N TYR A 62 -6.85 3.08 -13.22
CA TYR A 62 -7.74 2.27 -12.39
C TYR A 62 -9.04 1.91 -13.11
N GLU A 63 -9.65 2.87 -13.80
CA GLU A 63 -10.85 2.63 -14.61
C GLU A 63 -10.60 1.60 -15.73
N ALA A 64 -9.46 1.70 -16.43
CA ALA A 64 -9.08 0.75 -17.46
C ALA A 64 -8.90 -0.68 -16.93
N LEU A 65 -8.46 -0.81 -15.67
CA LEU A 65 -8.32 -2.09 -14.97
C LEU A 65 -9.61 -2.55 -14.28
N SER A 66 -10.71 -1.77 -14.36
CA SER A 66 -11.94 -2.00 -13.60
C SER A 66 -11.71 -2.09 -12.08
N ALA A 67 -10.70 -1.38 -11.57
CA ALA A 67 -10.29 -1.33 -10.18
C ALA A 67 -10.76 -0.04 -9.48
N ILE A 68 -10.66 -0.02 -8.16
CA ILE A 68 -10.92 1.16 -7.33
C ILE A 68 -9.68 1.49 -6.50
N ILE A 69 -9.46 2.77 -6.24
CA ILE A 69 -8.34 3.23 -5.41
C ILE A 69 -8.53 2.68 -3.99
N PRO A 70 -7.55 1.94 -3.42
CA PRO A 70 -7.69 1.33 -2.10
C PRO A 70 -7.89 2.36 -0.99
N GLU A 71 -8.80 2.07 -0.06
CA GLU A 71 -9.05 2.93 1.11
C GLU A 71 -8.01 2.75 2.22
N ASN A 72 -7.21 1.70 2.16
CA ASN A 72 -6.19 1.39 3.16
C ASN A 72 -4.83 1.22 2.49
N ILE A 73 -3.81 1.63 3.21
CA ILE A 73 -2.41 1.36 2.92
C ILE A 73 -1.99 0.19 3.79
N VAL A 74 -1.58 -0.90 3.17
CA VAL A 74 -1.02 -2.07 3.85
C VAL A 74 0.39 -1.71 4.29
N ASP A 75 0.64 -1.88 5.58
CA ASP A 75 1.93 -1.67 6.21
C ASP A 75 2.57 -3.01 6.56
N GLN A 76 3.90 -3.02 6.74
CA GLN A 76 4.55 -4.19 7.28
C GLN A 76 4.09 -4.41 8.72
N PRO A 77 3.50 -5.57 9.03
CA PRO A 77 3.08 -5.85 10.39
C PRO A 77 4.30 -5.93 11.33
N GLN A 78 4.19 -5.32 12.51
CA GLN A 78 5.28 -5.31 13.50
C GLN A 78 4.86 -5.95 14.83
N GLY A 79 5.85 -6.40 15.61
CA GLY A 79 5.64 -6.99 16.94
C GLY A 79 4.89 -8.32 16.88
N SER A 80 3.98 -8.55 17.82
CA SER A 80 3.15 -9.78 17.87
C SER A 80 2.15 -9.95 16.72
N ARG A 81 2.09 -8.99 15.78
CA ARG A 81 1.31 -9.08 14.54
C ARG A 81 2.15 -9.37 13.30
N GLY A 82 3.48 -9.30 13.39
CA GLY A 82 4.41 -9.59 12.30
C GLY A 82 4.36 -11.05 11.85
N ASP A 83 4.60 -11.30 10.57
CA ASP A 83 4.84 -12.66 10.07
C ASP A 83 6.15 -13.20 10.66
N ILE A 84 6.25 -14.52 10.83
CA ILE A 84 7.51 -15.16 11.21
C ILE A 84 8.45 -15.12 10.00
N GLU A 85 9.35 -14.13 9.97
CA GLU A 85 10.39 -13.99 8.93
C GLU A 85 11.59 -14.94 9.12
N GLN A 86 11.67 -15.61 10.27
CA GLN A 86 12.78 -16.49 10.61
C GLN A 86 12.34 -17.96 10.71
N ALA A 87 12.88 -18.78 9.81
CA ALA A 87 12.86 -20.23 9.94
C ALA A 87 14.28 -20.71 10.26
N ALA A 88 14.50 -21.23 11.46
CA ALA A 88 15.74 -21.91 11.81
C ALA A 88 15.65 -23.39 11.40
N VAL A 89 16.68 -23.89 10.72
CA VAL A 89 16.79 -25.31 10.37
C VAL A 89 17.89 -25.91 11.22
N TRP A 90 17.48 -26.74 12.18
CA TRP A 90 18.43 -27.48 13.00
C TRP A 90 19.17 -28.52 12.14
N LYS A 91 20.50 -28.47 12.15
CA LYS A 91 21.35 -29.48 11.50
C LYS A 91 22.62 -29.72 12.31
N ASP A 92 22.93 -31.00 12.53
CA ASP A 92 24.19 -31.46 13.15
C ASP A 92 24.47 -30.84 14.54
N GLY A 93 23.45 -30.70 15.39
CA GLY A 93 23.61 -30.22 16.77
C GLY A 93 23.57 -28.70 16.93
N VAL A 94 23.35 -27.95 15.85
CA VAL A 94 23.32 -26.48 15.85
C VAL A 94 22.01 -25.98 15.24
N TRP A 95 21.46 -24.92 15.86
CA TRP A 95 20.27 -24.19 15.39
C TRP A 95 20.62 -23.13 14.35
#